data_AF-A0A5N1JTS5-F1
#
_entry.id   AF-A0A5N1JTS5-F1
#
_cell.length_a   1.000
_cell.length_b   1.000
_cell.length_c   1.000
_cell.angle_alpha   90.00
_cell.angle_beta   90.00
_cell.angle_gamma   90.00
#
_symmetry.space_group_name_H-M   'P 1'
#
loop_
_entity.id
_entity.type
_entity.pdbx_description
1 polymer ?
#
loop_
_entity_poly.entity_id
_entity_poly.type
_entity_poly.pdbx_seq_one_letter_code
_entity_poly.pdbx_strand_id
1 'polypeptide(L)'
;MRLYVENQYLHSPSSAEFVENQLKILLETFPRSGQVEWLGIRPQKHGAIEVVREVEVSEKKGLLGDHYSGRSGNRHVTLIQAEHLPVVAALTGRESLDPALLRRNLVIGGLNLLALKDHQIQIGDAVILEITGQCHPCSRMETNLGPGGYNAMRGHGGLTARVVRGGSIHLNDPVTVLKTDQTGTERLTNS
;
A
#
# COMPACT_ATOMS: atom_id res chain seq x y z
N MET A 1 45.40 4.16 -49.67
CA MET A 1 45.32 4.84 -48.36
C MET A 1 44.21 5.88 -48.40
N ARG A 2 43.00 5.53 -47.96
CA ARG A 2 41.94 6.49 -47.60
C ARG A 2 41.10 5.83 -46.51
N LEU A 3 41.00 6.52 -45.39
CA LEU A 3 40.48 6.07 -44.10
C LEU A 3 38.95 5.97 -44.17
N TYR A 4 38.39 4.88 -43.63
CA TYR A 4 36.99 4.81 -43.25
C TYR A 4 36.84 5.57 -41.93
N VAL A 5 36.00 6.61 -41.93
CA VAL A 5 35.53 7.25 -40.70
C VAL A 5 34.22 6.54 -40.35
N GLU A 6 34.26 5.64 -39.36
CA GLU A 6 33.05 5.09 -38.77
C GLU A 6 32.33 6.20 -38.00
N ASN A 7 31.16 6.59 -38.49
CA ASN A 7 30.28 7.53 -37.82
C ASN A 7 29.47 6.76 -36.77
N GLN A 8 29.93 6.77 -35.52
CA GLN A 8 29.19 6.24 -34.38
C GLN A 8 28.02 7.16 -34.06
N TYR A 9 26.87 6.93 -34.71
CA TYR A 9 25.59 7.52 -34.31
C TYR A 9 25.07 6.82 -33.05
N LEU A 10 25.62 7.20 -31.89
CA LEU A 10 24.96 7.04 -30.60
C LEU A 10 23.60 7.76 -30.69
N HIS A 11 22.51 7.00 -30.78
CA HIS A 11 21.16 7.54 -30.74
C HIS A 11 20.93 8.19 -29.37
N SER A 12 21.01 9.51 -29.31
CA SER A 12 20.55 10.29 -28.17
C SER A 12 19.03 10.14 -28.04
N PRO A 13 18.50 9.80 -26.85
CA PRO A 13 17.07 9.59 -26.65
C PRO A 13 16.28 10.85 -27.00
N SER A 14 15.05 10.67 -27.50
CA SER A 14 14.19 11.80 -27.85
C SER A 14 13.83 12.63 -26.61
N SER A 15 13.49 13.91 -26.78
CA SER A 15 13.10 14.78 -25.66
C SER A 15 11.92 14.23 -24.85
N ALA A 16 10.99 13.51 -25.50
CA ALA A 16 9.86 12.86 -24.84
C ALA A 16 10.31 11.64 -24.00
N GLU A 17 11.18 10.81 -24.56
CA GLU A 17 11.74 9.63 -23.88
C GLU A 17 12.61 10.03 -22.67
N PHE A 18 13.34 11.14 -22.78
CA PHE A 18 14.07 11.71 -21.65
C PHE A 18 13.13 12.15 -20.52
N VAL A 19 12.04 12.86 -20.84
CA VAL A 19 11.06 13.35 -19.84
C VAL A 19 10.32 12.18 -19.17
N GLU A 20 9.92 11.17 -19.92
CA GLU A 20 9.25 9.97 -19.39
C GLU A 20 10.15 9.23 -18.40
N ASN A 21 11.44 9.08 -18.73
CA ASN A 21 12.41 8.45 -17.85
C ASN A 21 12.65 9.28 -16.57
N GLN A 22 12.64 10.62 -16.65
CA GLN A 22 12.70 11.50 -15.48
C GLN A 22 11.46 11.35 -14.59
N LEU A 23 10.26 11.35 -15.15
CA LEU A 23 9.03 11.19 -14.38
C LEU A 23 8.99 9.84 -13.66
N LYS A 24 9.44 8.79 -14.32
CA LYS A 24 9.54 7.46 -13.72
C LYS A 24 10.47 7.45 -12.49
N ILE A 25 11.64 8.09 -12.58
CA ILE A 25 12.55 8.24 -11.43
C ILE A 25 11.84 8.95 -10.26
N LEU A 26 11.09 10.03 -10.54
CA LEU A 26 10.36 10.76 -9.51
C LEU A 26 9.29 9.90 -8.82
N LEU A 27 8.57 9.07 -9.58
CA LEU A 27 7.52 8.19 -9.06
C LEU A 27 8.07 7.01 -8.24
N GLU A 28 9.28 6.54 -8.55
CA GLU A 28 9.96 5.44 -7.84
C GLU A 28 10.85 5.90 -6.68
N THR A 29 11.00 7.22 -6.49
CA THR A 29 11.84 7.79 -5.44
C THR A 29 11.03 8.16 -4.20
N PHE A 30 11.19 7.38 -3.14
CA PHE A 30 10.56 7.64 -1.83
C PHE A 30 11.58 8.26 -0.86
N PRO A 31 11.22 9.30 -0.11
CA PRO A 31 12.16 10.03 0.75
C PRO A 31 12.65 9.22 1.95
N ARG A 32 11.89 8.20 2.37
CA ARG A 32 12.19 7.35 3.53
C ARG A 32 11.33 6.08 3.51
N SER A 33 11.69 5.12 4.35
CA SER A 33 10.82 4.00 4.72
C SER A 33 9.69 4.45 5.66
N GLY A 34 8.61 3.68 5.64
CA GLY A 34 7.56 3.75 6.65
C GLY A 34 7.81 2.80 7.81
N GLN A 35 6.84 2.75 8.72
CA GLN A 35 6.83 1.84 9.86
C GLN A 35 5.41 1.41 10.20
N VAL A 36 5.23 0.17 10.65
CA VAL A 36 3.96 -0.31 11.21
C VAL A 36 3.76 0.29 12.60
N GLU A 37 2.84 1.25 12.71
CA GLU A 37 2.56 1.96 13.97
C GLU A 37 1.39 1.36 14.75
N TRP A 38 0.55 0.55 14.09
CA TRP A 38 -0.55 -0.16 14.73
C TRP A 38 -0.96 -1.39 13.92
N LEU A 39 -1.38 -2.43 14.63
CA LEU A 39 -1.85 -3.70 14.09
C LEU A 39 -3.17 -4.11 14.71
N GLY A 40 -4.12 -4.50 13.86
CA GLY A 40 -5.38 -5.06 14.31
C GLY A 40 -5.95 -6.10 13.36
N ILE A 41 -6.63 -7.08 13.95
CA ILE A 41 -7.36 -8.12 13.24
C ILE A 41 -8.85 -8.02 13.54
N ARG A 42 -9.67 -8.57 12.64
CA ARG A 42 -11.14 -8.66 12.76
C ARG A 42 -11.53 -10.12 12.97
N PRO A 43 -11.53 -10.66 14.21
CA PRO A 43 -11.85 -12.06 14.45
C PRO A 43 -13.21 -12.50 13.92
N GLN A 44 -14.17 -11.57 13.89
CA GLN A 44 -15.56 -11.84 13.50
C GLN A 44 -16.14 -10.73 12.63
N LYS A 45 -17.10 -11.10 11.79
CA LYS A 45 -17.85 -10.16 10.96
C LYS A 45 -18.62 -9.19 11.87
N HIS A 46 -18.37 -7.89 11.68
CA HIS A 46 -18.94 -6.81 12.51
C HIS A 46 -18.57 -6.84 14.01
N GLY A 47 -17.67 -7.75 14.43
CA GLY A 47 -17.16 -7.79 15.80
C GLY A 47 -16.15 -6.70 16.08
N ALA A 48 -15.72 -6.61 17.34
CA ALA A 48 -14.64 -5.74 17.77
C ALA A 48 -13.34 -6.03 17.01
N ILE A 49 -12.49 -5.02 16.90
CA ILE A 49 -11.10 -5.19 16.46
C ILE A 49 -10.31 -5.72 17.65
N GLU A 50 -9.44 -6.69 17.40
CA GLU A 50 -8.43 -7.12 18.35
C GLU A 50 -7.11 -6.45 17.96
N VAL A 51 -6.55 -5.65 18.87
CA VAL A 51 -5.26 -4.99 18.69
C VAL A 51 -4.17 -5.96 19.14
N VAL A 52 -3.23 -6.23 18.25
CA VAL A 52 -2.16 -7.22 18.46
C VAL A 52 -0.79 -6.57 18.31
N ARG A 53 0.25 -7.22 18.84
CA ARG A 53 1.64 -6.77 18.66
C ARG A 53 2.34 -7.46 17.48
N GLU A 54 1.79 -8.58 17.05
CA GLU A 54 2.30 -9.38 15.95
C GLU A 54 1.15 -10.16 15.29
N VAL A 55 1.32 -10.54 14.03
CA VAL A 55 0.37 -11.37 13.31
C VAL A 55 1.06 -12.18 12.22
N GLU A 56 0.67 -13.46 12.10
CA GLU A 56 1.11 -14.32 11.00
C GLU A 56 0.31 -14.00 9.72
N VAL A 57 1.02 -13.99 8.59
CA VAL A 57 0.51 -13.61 7.28
C VAL A 57 0.65 -14.77 6.32
N SER A 58 -0.47 -15.16 5.71
CA SER A 58 -0.57 -16.24 4.73
C SER A 58 -0.94 -15.73 3.35
N GLU A 59 -0.29 -16.27 2.31
CA GLU A 59 -0.60 -16.00 0.90
C GLU A 59 -2.03 -16.37 0.51
N LYS A 60 -2.67 -17.31 1.22
CA LYS A 60 -4.04 -17.77 0.92
C LYS A 60 -5.12 -17.07 1.74
N LYS A 61 -4.80 -16.69 2.98
CA LYS A 61 -5.78 -16.21 3.96
C LYS A 61 -5.58 -14.76 4.38
N GLY A 62 -4.49 -14.11 3.96
CA GLY A 62 -4.12 -12.81 4.51
C GLY A 62 -3.66 -12.96 5.96
N LEU A 63 -4.12 -12.06 6.84
CA LEU A 63 -3.76 -12.10 8.25
C LEU A 63 -4.48 -13.25 8.97
N LEU A 64 -3.74 -14.13 9.63
CA LEU A 64 -4.34 -15.18 10.44
C LEU A 64 -5.12 -14.57 11.60
N GLY A 65 -6.32 -15.10 11.85
CA GLY A 65 -7.26 -14.55 12.83
C GLY A 65 -8.12 -13.40 12.29
N ASP A 66 -7.86 -12.83 11.10
CA ASP A 66 -8.80 -11.92 10.45
C ASP A 66 -9.83 -12.73 9.63
N HIS A 67 -11.12 -12.56 9.94
CA HIS A 67 -12.17 -13.31 9.25
C HIS A 67 -12.30 -12.94 7.76
N TYR A 68 -11.74 -11.80 7.34
CA TYR A 68 -11.94 -11.27 6.00
C TYR A 68 -10.62 -11.23 5.21
N SER A 69 -10.54 -12.10 4.21
CA SER A 69 -9.42 -12.13 3.25
C SER A 69 -9.80 -11.66 1.84
N GLY A 70 -11.06 -11.26 1.62
CA GLY A 70 -11.57 -10.90 0.29
C GLY A 70 -11.72 -12.13 -0.64
N ARG A 71 -12.85 -12.25 -1.34
CA ARG A 71 -13.15 -13.45 -2.16
C ARG A 71 -12.19 -13.66 -3.33
N SER A 72 -11.58 -12.58 -3.83
CA SER A 72 -10.62 -12.61 -4.95
C SER A 72 -9.16 -12.62 -4.51
N GLY A 73 -8.88 -12.57 -3.19
CA GLY A 73 -7.53 -12.42 -2.65
C GLY A 73 -6.88 -11.04 -2.82
N ASN A 74 -7.49 -10.14 -3.61
CA ASN A 74 -6.99 -8.78 -3.79
C ASN A 74 -7.12 -7.88 -2.55
N ARG A 75 -7.75 -8.38 -1.48
CA ARG A 75 -7.96 -7.62 -0.23
C ARG A 75 -7.63 -8.49 0.99
N HIS A 76 -6.49 -9.18 0.91
CA HIS A 76 -5.94 -9.94 2.04
C HIS A 76 -5.62 -9.02 3.23
N VAL A 77 -5.07 -7.84 2.97
CA VAL A 77 -4.67 -6.87 4.00
C VAL A 77 -5.23 -5.49 3.65
N THR A 78 -5.60 -4.71 4.66
CA THR A 78 -6.00 -3.31 4.49
C THR A 78 -5.10 -2.39 5.30
N LEU A 79 -4.61 -1.33 4.66
CA LEU A 79 -3.66 -0.39 5.25
C LEU A 79 -4.28 1.01 5.32
N ILE A 80 -3.87 1.81 6.28
CA ILE A 80 -4.11 3.26 6.32
C ILE A 80 -2.86 3.99 6.75
N GLN A 81 -2.70 5.20 6.23
CA GLN A 81 -1.59 6.07 6.56
C GLN A 81 -1.84 6.74 7.91
N ALA A 82 -0.87 6.72 8.82
CA ALA A 82 -0.98 7.29 10.17
C ALA A 82 -1.35 8.78 10.12
N GLU A 83 -0.77 9.52 9.18
CA GLU A 83 -1.00 10.94 8.97
C GLU A 83 -2.45 11.28 8.58
N HIS A 84 -3.25 10.30 8.13
CA HIS A 84 -4.68 10.50 7.89
C HIS A 84 -5.53 10.44 9.16
N LEU A 85 -5.06 9.82 10.25
CA LEU A 85 -5.81 9.74 11.50
C LEU A 85 -6.12 11.13 12.10
N PRO A 86 -5.14 12.05 12.27
CA PRO A 86 -5.45 13.38 12.78
C PRO A 86 -6.31 14.21 11.81
N VAL A 87 -6.19 13.99 10.50
CA VAL A 87 -7.05 14.65 9.50
C VAL A 87 -8.50 14.22 9.69
N VAL A 88 -8.76 12.91 9.78
CA VAL A 88 -10.11 12.39 9.97
C VAL A 88 -10.67 12.77 11.35
N ALA A 89 -9.82 12.80 12.39
CA ALA A 89 -10.22 13.30 13.70
C ALA A 89 -10.75 14.74 13.60
N ALA A 90 -9.98 15.64 12.99
CA ALA A 90 -10.36 17.03 12.80
C ALA A 90 -11.65 17.18 11.97
N LEU A 91 -11.78 16.44 10.86
CA LEU A 91 -12.96 16.46 9.99
C LEU A 91 -14.23 15.92 10.67
N THR A 92 -14.07 15.13 11.73
CA THR A 92 -15.19 14.57 12.51
C THR A 92 -15.39 15.29 13.85
N GLY A 93 -14.67 16.39 14.11
CA GLY A 93 -14.77 17.17 15.33
C GLY A 93 -14.24 16.44 16.58
N ARG A 94 -13.28 15.54 16.41
CA ARG A 94 -12.65 14.76 17.48
C ARG A 94 -11.23 15.25 17.74
N GLU A 95 -10.80 15.19 18.99
CA GLU A 95 -9.41 15.50 19.37
C GLU A 95 -8.43 14.45 18.83
N SER A 96 -8.84 13.18 18.87
CA SER A 96 -8.08 12.05 18.35
C SER A 96 -9.01 11.00 17.76
N LEU A 97 -8.44 10.08 16.99
CA LEU A 97 -9.16 9.00 16.34
C LEU A 97 -8.49 7.66 16.63
N ASP A 98 -9.20 6.79 17.33
CA ASP A 98 -8.78 5.40 17.51
C ASP A 98 -8.78 4.67 16.15
N PRO A 99 -7.64 4.14 15.69
CA PRO A 99 -7.55 3.38 14.45
C PRO A 99 -8.54 2.22 14.34
N ALA A 100 -8.94 1.62 15.47
CA ALA A 100 -9.88 0.51 15.50
C ALA A 100 -11.25 0.88 14.90
N LEU A 101 -11.66 2.16 14.99
CA LEU A 101 -12.90 2.66 14.40
C LEU A 101 -12.89 2.57 12.87
N LEU A 102 -11.71 2.64 12.25
CA LEU A 102 -11.55 2.58 10.79
C LEU A 102 -11.48 1.15 10.25
N ARG A 103 -11.30 0.17 11.14
CA ARG A 103 -11.30 -1.28 10.84
C ARG A 103 -10.34 -1.68 9.71
N ARG A 104 -9.24 -0.95 9.59
CA ARG A 104 -8.08 -1.32 8.77
C ARG A 104 -7.20 -2.25 9.58
N ASN A 105 -6.33 -3.00 8.91
CA ASN A 105 -5.47 -3.95 9.60
C ASN A 105 -4.17 -3.33 10.06
N LEU A 106 -3.58 -2.47 9.23
CA LEU A 106 -2.29 -1.83 9.52
C LEU A 106 -2.44 -0.31 9.47
N VAL A 107 -1.85 0.38 10.44
CA VAL A 107 -1.52 1.79 10.33
C VAL A 107 -0.04 1.90 10.00
N ILE A 108 0.28 2.58 8.91
CA ILE A 108 1.64 2.80 8.44
C ILE A 108 1.96 4.28 8.55
N GLY A 109 3.00 4.64 9.30
CA GLY A 109 3.47 6.03 9.40
C GLY A 109 4.74 6.28 8.61
N GLY A 110 4.97 7.54 8.23
CA GLY A 110 6.18 7.99 7.57
C GLY A 110 6.31 7.57 6.10
N LEU A 111 5.25 7.06 5.49
CA LEU A 111 5.20 6.66 4.08
C LEU A 111 3.88 7.08 3.44
N ASN A 112 3.96 7.78 2.30
CA ASN A 112 2.78 8.19 1.55
C ASN A 112 2.14 6.98 0.85
N LEU A 113 1.11 6.40 1.47
CA LEU A 113 0.44 5.22 0.92
C LEU A 113 -0.24 5.52 -0.43
N LEU A 114 -0.72 6.74 -0.67
CA LEU A 114 -1.37 7.07 -1.94
C LEU A 114 -0.41 6.97 -3.14
N ALA A 115 0.90 7.08 -2.91
CA ALA A 115 1.94 6.92 -3.93
C ALA A 115 2.26 5.44 -4.24
N LEU A 116 1.76 4.49 -3.44
CA LEU A 116 2.11 3.07 -3.57
C LEU A 116 1.19 2.28 -4.50
N LYS A 117 0.32 2.95 -5.25
CA LYS A 117 -0.50 2.26 -6.24
C LYS A 117 0.42 1.51 -7.21
N ASP A 118 0.08 0.25 -7.51
CA ASP A 118 0.81 -0.62 -8.42
C ASP A 118 2.25 -0.96 -7.96
N HIS A 119 2.59 -0.69 -6.70
CA HIS A 119 3.87 -1.07 -6.09
C HIS A 119 3.74 -2.30 -5.19
N GLN A 120 4.86 -2.97 -4.96
CA GLN A 120 5.02 -3.92 -3.87
C GLN A 120 5.74 -3.25 -2.70
N ILE A 121 5.34 -3.61 -1.49
CA ILE A 121 6.03 -3.23 -0.26
C ILE A 121 6.49 -4.48 0.48
N GLN A 122 7.64 -4.37 1.13
CA GLN A 122 8.10 -5.31 2.13
C GLN A 122 7.82 -4.76 3.51
N ILE A 123 7.36 -5.62 4.41
CA ILE A 123 7.16 -5.33 5.83
C ILE A 123 8.02 -6.29 6.63
N GLY A 124 8.85 -5.73 7.51
CA GLY A 124 9.84 -6.50 8.27
C GLY A 124 10.80 -7.24 7.33
N ASP A 125 11.14 -8.47 7.70
CA ASP A 125 12.18 -9.24 6.98
C ASP A 125 11.65 -10.04 5.79
N ALA A 126 10.36 -10.39 5.75
CA ALA A 126 9.87 -11.43 4.86
C ALA A 126 8.53 -11.14 4.16
N VAL A 127 7.64 -10.34 4.76
CA VAL A 127 6.28 -10.20 4.23
C VAL A 127 6.28 -9.26 3.04
N ILE A 128 5.79 -9.73 1.90
CA ILE A 128 5.64 -8.92 0.68
C ILE A 128 4.17 -8.75 0.37
N LEU A 129 3.73 -7.49 0.27
CA LEU A 129 2.38 -7.10 -0.10
C LEU A 129 2.40 -6.37 -1.44
N GLU A 130 1.48 -6.73 -2.33
CA GLU A 130 1.19 -6.00 -3.56
C GLU A 130 -0.02 -5.11 -3.35
N ILE A 131 0.12 -3.82 -3.63
CA ILE A 131 -0.99 -2.87 -3.52
C ILE A 131 -1.96 -3.06 -4.68
N THR A 132 -3.22 -3.34 -4.34
CA THR A 132 -4.26 -3.69 -5.32
C THR A 132 -5.26 -2.57 -5.58
N GLY A 133 -5.26 -1.51 -4.77
CA GLY A 133 -6.13 -0.35 -4.98
C GLY A 133 -6.44 0.44 -3.72
N GLN A 134 -7.35 1.41 -3.88
CA GLN A 134 -7.83 2.24 -2.78
C GLN A 134 -8.87 1.49 -1.94
N CYS A 135 -8.82 1.68 -0.62
CA CYS A 135 -9.84 1.16 0.28
C CYS A 135 -10.92 2.22 0.54
N HIS A 136 -11.82 2.39 -0.41
CA HIS A 136 -12.91 3.38 -0.33
C HIS A 136 -13.77 3.21 0.95
N PRO A 137 -14.27 4.32 1.54
CA PRO A 137 -15.19 4.25 2.65
C PRO A 137 -16.49 3.55 2.26
N CYS A 138 -17.14 2.93 3.24
CA CYS A 138 -18.48 2.34 3.09
C CYS A 138 -19.42 2.91 4.16
N SER A 139 -20.71 2.56 4.10
CA SER A 139 -21.72 3.01 5.07
C SER A 139 -21.35 2.73 6.53
N ARG A 140 -20.47 1.76 6.80
CA ARG A 140 -19.94 1.50 8.14
C ARG A 140 -19.18 2.69 8.73
N MET A 141 -18.52 3.51 7.91
CA MET A 141 -17.79 4.70 8.39
C MET A 141 -18.76 5.73 8.95
N GLU A 142 -19.96 5.85 8.37
CA GLU A 142 -21.05 6.66 8.94
C GLU A 142 -21.47 6.12 10.32
N THR A 143 -21.63 4.80 10.45
CA THR A 143 -21.98 4.16 11.72
C THR A 143 -20.91 4.37 12.79
N ASN A 144 -19.63 4.23 12.42
CA ASN A 144 -18.53 4.23 13.38
C ASN A 144 -18.10 5.64 13.80
N LEU A 145 -18.16 6.60 12.87
CA LEU A 145 -17.66 7.96 13.10
C LEU A 145 -18.78 8.96 13.39
N GLY A 146 -20.03 8.60 13.11
CA GLY A 146 -21.20 9.47 13.21
C GLY A 146 -21.56 10.14 11.88
N PRO A 147 -22.59 11.01 11.88
CA PRO A 147 -23.01 11.74 10.69
C PRO A 147 -21.85 12.46 9.98
N GLY A 148 -21.70 12.25 8.68
CA GLY A 148 -20.60 12.80 7.87
C GLY A 148 -19.33 11.95 7.86
N GLY A 149 -19.28 10.87 8.65
CA GLY A 149 -18.14 9.95 8.75
C GLY A 149 -17.72 9.34 7.40
N TYR A 150 -18.68 9.01 6.54
CA TYR A 150 -18.38 8.56 5.18
C TYR A 150 -17.57 9.61 4.39
N ASN A 151 -18.00 10.87 4.46
CA ASN A 151 -17.38 11.96 3.72
C ASN A 151 -16.03 12.35 4.29
N ALA A 152 -15.87 12.34 5.61
CA ALA A 152 -14.58 12.57 6.28
C ALA A 152 -13.50 11.56 5.84
N MET A 153 -13.91 10.35 5.46
CA MET A 153 -12.99 9.29 5.00
C MET A 153 -12.67 9.32 3.51
N ARG A 154 -13.34 10.14 2.68
CA ARG A 154 -13.04 10.20 1.24
C ARG A 154 -11.63 10.74 1.03
N GLY A 155 -10.83 10.04 0.23
CA GLY A 155 -9.40 10.32 0.06
C GLY A 155 -8.51 9.79 1.20
N HIS A 156 -9.10 9.44 2.35
CA HIS A 156 -8.38 9.00 3.55
C HIS A 156 -8.60 7.51 3.90
N GLY A 157 -9.31 6.78 3.02
CA GLY A 157 -9.69 5.38 3.23
C GLY A 157 -8.54 4.37 3.30
N GLY A 158 -7.34 4.74 2.84
CA GLY A 158 -6.17 3.86 2.79
C GLY A 158 -6.17 2.93 1.57
N LEU A 159 -5.52 1.78 1.69
CA LEU A 159 -5.26 0.85 0.59
C LEU A 159 -5.73 -0.57 0.89
N THR A 160 -5.93 -1.33 -0.18
CA THR A 160 -6.02 -2.80 -0.15
C THR A 160 -4.76 -3.42 -0.70
N ALA A 161 -4.40 -4.59 -0.19
CA ALA A 161 -3.24 -5.33 -0.67
C ALA A 161 -3.48 -6.83 -0.71
N ARG A 162 -2.74 -7.49 -1.60
CA ARG A 162 -2.62 -8.94 -1.71
C ARG A 162 -1.29 -9.37 -1.09
N VAL A 163 -1.32 -10.44 -0.30
CA VAL A 163 -0.10 -11.10 0.18
C VAL A 163 0.56 -11.85 -0.98
N VAL A 164 1.77 -11.46 -1.34
CA VAL A 164 2.63 -12.13 -2.34
C VAL A 164 3.54 -13.15 -1.65
N ARG A 165 4.05 -12.80 -0.46
CA ARG A 165 4.86 -13.68 0.38
C ARG A 165 4.41 -13.55 1.83
N GLY A 166 4.16 -14.70 2.47
CA GLY A 166 3.80 -14.78 3.89
C GLY A 166 4.98 -14.58 4.85
N GLY A 167 4.69 -14.59 6.15
CA GLY A 167 5.66 -14.37 7.23
C GLY A 167 4.97 -13.82 8.47
N SER A 168 5.72 -13.13 9.34
CA SER A 168 5.16 -12.44 10.51
C SER A 168 5.36 -10.93 10.36
N ILE A 169 4.33 -10.16 10.69
CA ILE A 169 4.43 -8.70 10.87
C ILE A 169 4.39 -8.40 12.36
N HIS A 170 5.30 -7.57 12.84
CA HIS A 170 5.34 -7.06 14.20
C HIS A 170 5.12 -5.55 14.23
N LEU A 171 4.69 -5.07 15.39
CA LEU A 171 4.65 -3.64 15.66
C LEU A 171 6.05 -3.06 15.55
N ASN A 172 6.17 -1.90 14.91
CA ASN A 172 7.41 -1.19 14.59
C ASN A 172 8.23 -1.79 13.43
N ASP A 173 7.74 -2.82 12.75
CA ASP A 173 8.42 -3.33 11.56
C ASP A 173 8.57 -2.22 10.51
N PRO A 174 9.75 -2.11 9.86
CA PRO A 174 9.96 -1.17 8.78
C PRO A 174 9.11 -1.56 7.57
N VAL A 175 8.71 -0.55 6.81
CA VAL A 175 7.96 -0.72 5.56
C VAL A 175 8.74 -0.08 4.43
N THR A 176 9.22 -0.88 3.48
CA THR A 176 10.03 -0.43 2.35
C THR A 176 9.31 -0.70 1.04
N VAL A 177 9.44 0.22 0.09
CA VAL A 177 8.92 0.00 -1.27
C VAL A 177 9.94 -0.84 -2.03
N LEU A 178 9.48 -1.94 -2.62
CA LEU A 178 10.32 -2.77 -3.47
C LEU A 178 10.42 -2.13 -4.84
N LYS A 179 11.64 -2.12 -5.39
CA LYS A 179 11.85 -1.69 -6.78
C LYS A 179 11.28 -2.76 -7.70
N THR A 180 10.50 -2.34 -8.69
CA THR A 180 10.07 -3.25 -9.74
C THR A 180 11.24 -3.44 -10.69
N ASP A 181 11.88 -4.61 -10.67
CA ASP A 181 12.91 -4.94 -11.66
C ASP A 181 12.26 -4.97 -13.06
N GLN A 182 12.72 -4.08 -13.95
CA GLN A 182 12.26 -4.02 -15.33
C GLN A 182 12.92 -5.09 -16.23
N THR A 183 13.06 -6.32 -15.74
CA THR A 183 13.46 -7.44 -16.59
C THR A 183 12.22 -8.10 -17.18
N GLY A 184 11.81 -7.64 -18.36
CA GLY A 184 11.10 -8.44 -19.36
C GLY A 184 9.63 -8.78 -19.12
N THR A 185 8.72 -7.83 -19.37
CA THR A 185 7.39 -8.20 -19.91
C THR A 185 7.48 -8.19 -21.43
N GLU A 186 8.07 -9.23 -22.02
CA GLU A 186 7.68 -9.62 -23.36
C GLU A 186 6.22 -10.05 -23.27
N ARG A 187 5.34 -9.23 -23.84
CA ARG A 187 3.97 -9.61 -24.13
C ARG A 187 4.03 -10.89 -24.95
N LEU A 188 3.60 -12.00 -24.37
CA LEU A 188 3.18 -13.19 -25.11
C LEU A 188 2.04 -12.77 -26.03
N THR A 189 2.39 -12.34 -27.24
CA THR A 189 1.50 -12.42 -28.39
C THR A 189 1.57 -13.84 -28.93
N ASN A 190 0.39 -14.42 -29.14
CA ASN A 190 0.08 -15.58 -29.98
C ASN A 190 0.10 -16.96 -29.31
N SER A 191 -1.11 -17.46 -29.06
CA SER A 191 -1.59 -18.74 -29.61
C SER A 191 -3.09 -18.62 -29.87
#